data_AF-A0A929V4J5-F1
#
_entry.id   AF-A0A929V4J5-F1
#
_cell.length_a   1.000
_cell.length_b   1.000
_cell.length_c   1.000
_cell.angle_alpha   90.00
_cell.angle_beta   90.00
_cell.angle_gamma   90.00
#
_symmetry.space_group_name_H-M   'P 1'
#
loop_
_entity.id
_entity.type
_entity.pdbx_description
1 polymer ?
#
loop_
_entity_poly.entity_id
_entity_poly.type
_entity_poly.pdbx_seq_one_letter_code
_entity_poly.pdbx_strand_id
1 'polypeptide(L)'
;DKTVKSVNKALKEVLKEYEIKSITENNGLEFARLYEVFDYEKIYYAHPYSSYERGSNENHNRLIRRFLPKGTKNTTQQRVAFIEDWINNYPKKLFNYKTPFEVFSIG
;
A
#
# COMPACT_ATOMS: atom_id res chain seq x y z
N ASP A 1 -13.49 1.05 7.86
CA ASP A 1 -14.08 2.15 7.06
C ASP A 1 -12.94 2.92 6.37
N LYS A 2 -13.23 3.81 5.42
CA LYS A 2 -12.21 4.60 4.69
C LYS A 2 -12.14 6.04 5.22
N THR A 3 -12.00 6.18 6.53
CA THR A 3 -11.93 7.50 7.19
C THR A 3 -10.48 7.89 7.47
N VAL A 4 -10.23 9.19 7.55
CA VAL A 4 -8.92 9.75 7.96
C VAL A 4 -8.42 9.10 9.25
N LYS A 5 -9.31 8.94 10.24
CA LYS A 5 -8.96 8.35 11.54
C LYS A 5 -8.44 6.92 11.38
N SER A 6 -9.09 6.10 10.54
CA SER A 6 -8.69 4.72 10.31
C SER A 6 -7.39 4.63 9.52
N VAL A 7 -7.18 5.50 8.53
CA VAL A 7 -5.91 5.60 7.79
C VAL A 7 -4.76 6.01 8.72
N ASN A 8 -4.93 7.07 9.50
CA ASN A 8 -3.89 7.54 10.43
C ASN A 8 -3.58 6.51 11.52
N LYS A 9 -4.57 5.73 11.97
CA LYS A 9 -4.34 4.61 12.89
C LYS A 9 -3.47 3.53 12.22
N ALA A 10 -3.80 3.13 11.00
CA ALA A 10 -3.03 2.13 10.27
C ALA A 10 -1.59 2.60 9.99
N LEU A 11 -1.43 3.86 9.56
CA LEU A 11 -0.11 4.43 9.30
C LEU A 11 0.76 4.46 10.56
N LYS A 12 0.19 4.78 11.73
CA LYS A 12 0.95 4.71 13.00
C LYS A 12 1.49 3.32 13.30
N GLU A 13 0.76 2.25 12.96
CA GLU A 13 1.28 0.89 13.15
C GLU A 13 2.41 0.59 12.16
N VAL A 14 2.26 0.98 10.89
CA VAL A 14 3.32 0.85 9.87
C VAL A 14 4.60 1.59 10.30
N LEU A 15 4.48 2.82 10.81
CA LEU A 15 5.61 3.64 11.24
C LEU A 15 6.35 3.08 12.47
N LYS A 16 5.73 2.19 13.26
CA LYS A 16 6.42 1.48 14.35
C LYS A 16 7.28 0.34 13.84
N GLU A 17 6.90 -0.27 12.72
CA GLU A 17 7.55 -1.44 12.16
C GLU A 17 8.62 -1.08 11.12
N TYR A 18 8.44 0.02 10.40
CA TYR A 18 9.28 0.38 9.25
C TYR A 18 9.78 1.83 9.31
N GLU A 19 11.04 2.01 8.92
CA GLU A 19 11.60 3.35 8.69
C GLU A 19 11.08 3.91 7.34
N ILE A 20 10.04 4.74 7.41
CA ILE A 20 9.44 5.38 6.24
C ILE A 20 10.07 6.76 6.01
N LYS A 21 10.73 6.94 4.86
CA LYS A 21 11.37 8.20 4.48
C LYS A 21 10.42 9.21 3.87
N SER A 22 9.41 8.77 3.14
CA SER A 22 8.41 9.62 2.51
C SER A 22 7.16 8.82 2.15
N ILE A 23 6.03 9.51 1.95
CA ILE A 23 4.76 8.91 1.53
C ILE A 23 4.31 9.56 0.22
N THR A 24 3.80 8.76 -0.71
CA THR A 24 3.23 9.27 -1.98
C THR A 24 1.81 8.74 -2.17
N GLU A 25 0.82 9.63 -2.08
CA GLU A 25 -0.59 9.26 -2.20
C GLU A 25 -1.35 9.99 -3.31
N ASN A 26 -2.61 9.62 -3.54
CA ASN A 26 -3.51 10.42 -4.37
C ASN A 26 -4.22 11.48 -3.51
N ASN A 27 -4.98 12.37 -4.15
CA ASN A 27 -5.76 13.41 -3.47
C ASN A 27 -7.05 12.86 -2.81
N GLY A 28 -7.06 11.61 -2.34
CA GLY A 28 -8.18 11.02 -1.62
C GLY A 28 -8.40 11.72 -0.28
N LEU A 29 -9.67 11.98 0.06
CA LEU A 29 -10.03 12.68 1.29
C LEU A 29 -9.61 11.90 2.55
N GLU A 30 -9.49 10.57 2.45
CA GLU A 30 -9.00 9.72 3.52
C GLU A 30 -7.51 9.97 3.85
N PHE A 31 -6.74 10.57 2.93
CA PHE A 31 -5.33 10.91 3.10
C PHE A 31 -5.10 12.41 3.40
N ALA A 32 -6.15 13.22 3.48
CA ALA A 32 -6.04 14.68 3.60
C ALA A 32 -5.33 15.16 4.89
N ARG A 33 -5.20 14.29 5.91
CA ARG A 33 -4.60 14.63 7.21
C ARG A 33 -3.50 13.66 7.64
N LEU A 34 -2.75 13.11 6.68
CA LEU A 34 -1.56 12.28 6.97
C LEU A 34 -0.50 13.04 7.79
N TYR A 35 -0.42 14.36 7.63
CA TYR A 35 0.52 15.24 8.34
C TYR A 35 0.36 15.25 9.87
N GLU A 36 -0.75 14.73 10.39
CA GLU A 36 -0.96 14.61 11.84
C GLU A 36 -0.11 13.51 12.47
N VAL A 37 0.41 12.59 11.65
CA VAL A 37 1.13 11.40 12.10
C VAL A 37 2.44 11.19 11.34
N PHE A 38 2.74 12.02 10.34
CA PHE A 38 3.94 11.94 9.52
C PHE A 38 4.40 13.35 9.10
N ASP A 39 5.67 13.49 8.75
CA ASP A 39 6.27 14.77 8.36
C ASP A 39 5.63 15.33 7.07
N TYR A 40 5.03 16.51 7.16
CA TYR A 40 4.33 17.17 6.06
C TYR A 40 5.22 17.39 4.83
N GLU A 41 6.50 17.73 5.04
CA GLU A 41 7.43 18.03 3.94
C GLU A 41 7.82 16.77 3.14
N LYS A 42 7.50 15.60 3.67
CA LYS A 42 7.80 14.29 3.07
C LYS A 42 6.56 13.56 2.59
N ILE A 43 5.43 14.26 2.48
CA ILE A 43 4.19 13.75 1.88
C ILE A 43 4.05 14.37 0.49
N TYR A 44 4.00 13.50 -0.52
CA TYR A 44 3.83 13.88 -1.91
C TYR A 44 2.47 13.41 -2.42
N TYR A 45 1.85 14.20 -3.27
CA TYR A 45 0.58 13.85 -3.91
C TYR A 45 0.74 13.77 -5.42
N ALA A 46 0.19 12.72 -6.01
CA ALA A 46 0.12 12.59 -7.46
C ALA A 46 -0.74 13.72 -8.06
N HIS A 47 -0.36 14.18 -9.25
CA HIS A 47 -1.09 15.19 -9.98
C HIS A 47 -2.52 14.73 -10.28
N PRO A 48 -3.51 15.65 -10.33
CA PRO A 48 -4.86 15.31 -10.75
C PRO A 48 -4.86 14.54 -12.08
N TYR A 49 -5.66 13.48 -12.15
CA TYR A 49 -5.81 12.61 -13.32
C TYR A 49 -4.52 11.90 -13.80
N SER A 50 -3.46 11.88 -12.98
CA SER A 50 -2.18 11.27 -13.33
C SER A 50 -1.93 9.95 -12.62
N SER A 51 -2.82 8.97 -12.84
CA SER A 51 -2.74 7.67 -12.17
C SER A 51 -1.47 6.87 -12.50
N TYR A 52 -0.83 7.17 -13.63
CA TYR A 52 0.45 6.60 -14.06
C TYR A 52 1.62 6.92 -13.12
N GLU A 53 1.58 8.03 -12.38
CA GLU A 53 2.57 8.37 -11.34
C GLU A 53 2.56 7.36 -10.18
N ARG A 54 1.51 6.54 -10.10
CA ARG A 54 1.31 5.47 -9.12
C ARG A 54 1.19 4.10 -9.78
N GLY A 55 1.86 3.89 -10.92
CA GLY A 55 1.80 2.62 -11.68
C GLY A 55 2.10 1.37 -10.83
N SER A 56 2.97 1.49 -9.81
CA SER A 56 3.23 0.40 -8.86
C SER A 56 1.97 0.02 -8.06
N ASN A 57 1.21 1.00 -7.57
CA ASN A 57 0.00 0.78 -6.79
C ASN A 57 -1.10 0.15 -7.65
N GLU A 58 -1.22 0.57 -8.91
CA GLU A 58 -2.15 -0.05 -9.85
C GLU A 58 -1.78 -1.52 -10.12
N ASN A 59 -0.48 -1.81 -10.30
CA ASN A 59 -0.01 -3.17 -10.47
C ASN A 59 -0.28 -4.03 -9.23
N HIS A 60 -0.04 -3.50 -8.04
CA HIS A 60 -0.31 -4.18 -6.78
C HIS A 60 -1.81 -4.46 -6.59
N ASN A 61 -2.66 -3.47 -6.86
CA ASN A 61 -4.12 -3.62 -6.81
C ASN A 61 -4.65 -4.71 -7.77
N ARG A 62 -4.02 -4.92 -8.93
CA ARG A 62 -4.37 -6.03 -9.83
C ARG A 62 -4.12 -7.40 -9.19
N LEU A 63 -3.08 -7.56 -8.37
CA LEU A 63 -2.80 -8.82 -7.68
C LEU A 63 -3.87 -9.13 -6.64
N ILE A 64 -4.25 -8.14 -5.83
CA ILE A 64 -5.35 -8.27 -4.87
C ILE A 64 -6.65 -8.68 -5.58
N ARG A 65 -6.95 -8.05 -6.73
CA ARG A 65 -8.16 -8.32 -7.52
C ARG A 65 -8.25 -9.72 -8.12
N ARG A 66 -7.15 -10.48 -8.19
CA ARG A 66 -7.19 -11.90 -8.56
C ARG A 66 -7.92 -12.75 -7.51
N PHE A 67 -7.90 -12.31 -6.25
CA PHE A 67 -8.52 -13.02 -5.13
C PHE A 67 -9.80 -12.35 -4.65
N LEU A 68 -9.86 -11.02 -4.71
CA LEU A 68 -11.00 -10.20 -4.29
C LEU A 68 -11.46 -9.34 -5.47
N PRO A 69 -12.35 -9.87 -6.33
CA PRO A 69 -12.87 -9.13 -7.48
C PRO A 69 -13.44 -7.76 -7.09
N LYS A 70 -13.49 -6.86 -8.07
CA LYS A 70 -14.05 -5.52 -7.84
C LYS A 70 -15.49 -5.65 -7.32
N GLY A 71 -15.79 -4.97 -6.21
CA GLY A 71 -17.11 -5.01 -5.57
C GLY A 71 -17.21 -5.96 -4.38
N THR A 72 -16.19 -6.79 -4.11
CA THR A 72 -16.10 -7.55 -2.85
C THR A 72 -16.07 -6.58 -1.67
N LYS A 73 -17.10 -6.64 -0.81
CA LYS A 73 -17.26 -5.73 0.34
C LYS A 73 -16.60 -6.25 1.61
N ASN A 74 -16.61 -7.57 1.81
CA ASN A 74 -16.15 -8.23 3.02
C ASN A 74 -15.26 -9.42 2.68
N THR A 75 -14.28 -9.69 3.54
CA THR A 75 -13.46 -10.90 3.52
C THR A 75 -12.99 -11.19 4.95
N THR A 76 -12.41 -12.36 5.19
CA THR A 76 -11.90 -12.72 6.53
C THR A 76 -10.47 -12.26 6.70
N GLN A 77 -10.04 -12.01 7.94
CA GLN A 77 -8.64 -11.66 8.22
C GLN A 77 -7.68 -12.77 7.77
N GLN A 78 -8.06 -14.05 7.90
CA GLN A 78 -7.25 -15.15 7.39
C GLN A 78 -7.08 -15.09 5.86
N ARG A 79 -8.13 -14.67 5.14
CA ARG A 79 -8.05 -14.52 3.69
C ARG A 79 -7.18 -13.33 3.28
N VAL A 80 -7.23 -12.22 4.03
CA VAL A 80 -6.31 -11.09 3.83
C VAL A 80 -4.86 -11.53 4.02
N ALA A 81 -4.56 -12.17 5.16
CA ALA A 81 -3.21 -12.66 5.46
C ALA A 81 -2.68 -13.63 4.39
N PHE A 82 -3.52 -14.55 3.92
CA PHE A 82 -3.17 -15.44 2.81
C PHE A 82 -2.83 -14.68 1.51
N ILE A 83 -3.58 -13.63 1.18
CA ILE A 83 -3.32 -12.82 -0.01
C ILE A 83 -2.02 -12.03 0.15
N GLU A 84 -1.78 -11.44 1.32
CA GLU A 84 -0.54 -10.72 1.64
C GLU A 84 0.68 -11.63 1.51
N ASP A 85 0.64 -12.82 2.12
CA ASP A 85 1.70 -13.82 2.03
C ASP A 85 1.96 -14.25 0.58
N TRP A 86 0.89 -14.52 -0.18
CA TRP A 86 1.01 -14.87 -1.59
C TRP A 86 1.65 -13.74 -2.41
N ILE A 87 1.26 -12.48 -2.19
CA ILE A 87 1.81 -11.33 -2.92
C ILE A 87 3.29 -11.11 -2.58
N ASN A 88 3.67 -11.27 -1.31
CA ASN A 88 5.03 -11.07 -0.82
C ASN A 88 5.98 -12.20 -1.28
N ASN A 89 5.44 -13.40 -1.51
CA ASN A 89 6.18 -14.54 -2.04
C ASN A 89 6.02 -14.73 -3.56
N TYR A 90 5.33 -13.84 -4.27
CA TYR A 90 5.15 -13.93 -5.72
C TYR A 90 6.39 -13.40 -6.46
N PRO A 91 7.08 -14.22 -7.28
CA PRO A 91 8.22 -13.79 -8.09
C PRO A 91 7.88 -12.63 -9.02
N LYS A 92 8.64 -11.53 -8.96
CA LYS A 92 8.43 -10.37 -9.83
C LYS A 92 9.57 -10.23 -10.82
N LYS A 93 9.24 -10.11 -12.12
CA LYS A 93 10.23 -9.85 -13.18
C LYS A 93 11.10 -8.62 -12.89
N LEU A 94 10.52 -7.58 -12.28
CA LEU A 94 11.23 -6.38 -11.85
C LEU A 94 12.42 -6.68 -10.91
N PHE A 95 12.33 -7.75 -10.13
CA PHE A 95 13.34 -8.16 -9.17
C PHE A 95 14.17 -9.35 -9.66
N ASN A 96 14.36 -9.49 -10.98
CA ASN A 96 15.02 -10.64 -11.59
C ASN A 96 14.41 -11.99 -11.13
N TYR A 97 13.08 -12.01 -11.05
CA TYR A 97 12.30 -13.17 -10.58
C TYR A 97 12.51 -13.56 -9.11
N LYS A 98 13.11 -12.69 -8.29
CA LYS A 98 13.03 -12.79 -6.84
C LYS A 98 11.66 -12.34 -6.32
N THR A 99 11.32 -12.77 -5.12
CA THR A 99 10.11 -12.33 -4.42
C THR A 99 10.35 -10.99 -3.70
N PRO A 100 9.31 -10.17 -3.48
CA PRO A 100 9.41 -9.01 -2.61
C PRO A 100 10.02 -9.32 -1.24
N PHE A 101 9.62 -10.45 -0.64
CA PHE A 101 10.17 -10.89 0.65
C PHE A 101 11.68 -11.08 0.58
N GLU A 102 12.19 -11.81 -0.42
CA GLU A 102 13.63 -12.02 -0.60
C GLU A 102 14.39 -10.70 -0.79
N VAL A 103 13.83 -9.75 -1.54
CA VAL A 103 14.49 -8.45 -1.78
C VAL A 103 14.46 -7.57 -0.52
N PHE A 104 13.36 -7.61 0.23
CA PHE A 104 13.17 -6.78 1.41
C PHE A 104 13.96 -7.29 2.62
N SER A 105 14.04 -8.60 2.84
CA SER A 105 14.75 -9.21 3.96
C SER A 105 16.28 -9.22 3.84
N ILE A 106 16.83 -8.76 2.71
CA ILE A 106 18.28 -8.64 2.49
C ILE A 106 18.81 -7.23 2.90
N GLY A 107 17.91 -6.30 3.24
CA GLY A 107 18.24 -4.99 3.82
C GLY A 107 18.05 -4.95 5.32
#